data_AF-A0A1H7UH05-F1
#
_entry.id   AF-A0A1H7UH05-F1
#
_cell.length_a   1.000
_cell.length_b   1.000
_cell.length_c   1.000
_cell.angle_alpha   90.00
_cell.angle_beta   90.00
_cell.angle_gamma   90.00
#
_symmetry.space_group_name_H-M   'P 1'
#
loop_
_entity.id
_entity.type
_entity.pdbx_description
1 polymer ?
#
loop_
_entity_poly.entity_id
_entity_poly.type
_entity_poly.pdbx_seq_one_letter_code
_entity_poly.pdbx_strand_id
1 'polypeptide(L)'
;MNNELFSFKKLFWSSVFGTSPFCILAGFFSLIGKIPIHFNEQPYYGIIGLIISIFLIPFISLVIGVTGWLFLNFGVVIYNAFMKIKK
;
A
#
# COMPACT_ATOMS: atom_id res chain seq x y z
N MET A 1 -10.92 -16.12 15.94
CA MET A 1 -9.85 -15.15 15.61
C MET A 1 -9.03 -14.96 16.87
N ASN A 2 -7.73 -15.24 16.86
CA ASN A 2 -6.88 -14.85 18.00
C ASN A 2 -6.96 -13.32 18.12
N ASN A 3 -7.23 -12.80 19.32
CA ASN A 3 -7.30 -11.35 19.57
C ASN A 3 -5.90 -10.71 19.62
N GLU A 4 -4.97 -11.21 18.80
CA GLU A 4 -3.63 -10.68 18.69
C GLU A 4 -3.63 -9.48 17.75
N LEU A 5 -2.82 -8.49 18.11
CA LEU A 5 -2.64 -7.29 17.29
C LEU A 5 -1.99 -7.68 15.95
N PHE A 6 -2.43 -7.04 14.88
CA PHE A 6 -1.88 -7.26 13.56
C PHE A 6 -0.48 -6.66 13.46
N SER A 7 0.47 -7.43 12.92
CA SER A 7 1.85 -6.95 12.73
C SER A 7 1.96 -6.00 11.54
N PHE A 8 2.42 -4.77 11.79
CA PHE A 8 2.67 -3.78 10.74
C PHE A 8 3.61 -4.32 9.66
N LYS A 9 4.69 -5.01 10.05
CA LYS A 9 5.66 -5.58 9.10
C LYS A 9 4.99 -6.50 8.08
N LYS A 10 4.09 -7.38 8.54
CA LYS A 10 3.36 -8.31 7.65
C LYS A 10 2.43 -7.56 6.70
N LEU A 11 1.69 -6.58 7.21
CA LEU A 11 0.77 -5.76 6.41
C LEU A 11 1.52 -4.89 5.38
N PHE A 12 2.65 -4.30 5.76
CA PHE A 12 3.50 -3.52 4.87
C PHE A 12 4.01 -4.38 3.72
N TRP A 13 4.65 -5.51 4.00
CA TRP A 13 5.15 -6.40 2.93
C TRP A 13 4.03 -6.96 2.06
N SER A 14 2.89 -7.31 2.65
CA SER A 14 1.71 -7.71 1.87
C SER A 14 1.24 -6.58 0.94
N SER A 15 1.30 -5.34 1.39
CA SER A 15 0.95 -4.16 0.58
C SER A 15 1.98 -3.91 -0.52
N VAL A 16 3.27 -4.12 -0.25
CA VAL A 16 4.35 -4.05 -1.25
C VAL A 16 4.12 -5.06 -2.36
N PHE A 17 3.88 -6.32 -2.03
CA PHE A 17 3.60 -7.35 -3.04
C PHE A 17 2.25 -7.15 -3.73
N GLY A 18 1.26 -6.61 -3.02
CA GLY A 18 -0.06 -6.32 -3.58
C GLY A 18 -0.03 -5.16 -4.58
N THR A 19 0.77 -4.13 -4.33
CA THR A 19 0.82 -2.92 -5.18
C THR A 19 1.88 -2.96 -6.27
N SER A 20 2.95 -3.73 -6.08
CA SER A 20 4.06 -3.82 -7.04
C SER A 20 3.66 -4.22 -8.46
N PRO A 21 2.79 -5.23 -8.73
CA PRO A 21 2.46 -5.58 -10.11
C PRO A 21 1.78 -4.43 -10.84
N PHE A 22 0.91 -3.68 -10.15
CA PHE A 22 0.20 -2.54 -10.74
C PHE A 22 1.14 -1.38 -11.05
N CYS A 23 2.06 -1.06 -10.13
CA CYS A 23 3.05 0.00 -10.35
C CYS A 23 4.04 -0.39 -11.47
N ILE A 24 4.51 -1.64 -11.49
CA ILE A 24 5.42 -2.13 -12.54
C ILE A 24 4.72 -2.07 -13.91
N LEU A 25 3.46 -2.48 -14.00
CA LEU A 25 2.68 -2.37 -15.24
C LEU A 25 2.51 -0.91 -15.69
N ALA A 26 2.17 0.00 -14.76
CA ALA A 26 2.06 1.42 -15.07
C ALA A 26 3.40 2.02 -15.54
N GLY A 27 4.50 1.65 -14.89
CA GLY A 27 5.85 2.04 -15.27
C GLY A 27 6.25 1.51 -16.65
N PHE A 28 5.84 0.28 -16.98
CA PHE A 28 6.05 -0.30 -18.31
C PHE A 28 5.26 0.44 -19.39
N PHE A 29 4.00 0.81 -19.14
CA PHE A 29 3.22 1.63 -20.07
C PHE A 29 3.82 3.03 -20.27
N SER A 30 4.40 3.61 -19.22
CA SER A 30 5.20 4.83 -19.32
C SER A 30 6.45 4.63 -20.17
N LEU A 31 7.15 3.51 -20.01
CA LEU A 31 8.37 3.19 -20.77
C LEU A 31 8.13 3.19 -22.28
N ILE A 32 7.00 2.63 -22.72
CA ILE A 32 6.60 2.61 -24.15
C ILE A 32 5.87 3.88 -24.62
N GLY A 33 5.80 4.92 -23.79
CA GLY A 33 5.22 6.22 -24.13
C GLY A 33 3.69 6.23 -24.23
N LYS A 34 2.98 5.23 -23.67
CA LYS A 34 1.52 5.12 -23.78
C LYS A 34 0.78 5.81 -22.65
N ILE A 35 1.25 5.69 -21.41
CA ILE A 35 0.60 6.26 -20.22
C ILE A 35 1.65 7.03 -19.41
N PRO A 36 1.48 8.34 -19.20
CA PRO A 36 2.40 9.10 -18.36
C PRO A 36 2.24 8.74 -16.88
N ILE A 37 3.35 8.72 -16.16
CA ILE A 37 3.34 8.76 -14.70
C ILE A 37 3.34 10.23 -14.28
N HIS A 38 2.29 10.65 -13.57
CA HIS A 38 2.22 12.01 -13.05
C HIS A 38 2.92 12.09 -11.71
N PHE A 39 3.90 12.97 -11.60
CA PHE A 39 4.60 13.26 -10.35
C PHE A 39 4.78 14.76 -10.21
N ASN A 40 4.34 15.33 -9.08
CA ASN A 40 4.36 16.77 -8.87
C ASN A 40 3.72 17.58 -10.03
N GLU A 41 2.53 17.15 -10.47
CA GLU A 41 1.76 17.75 -11.58
C GLU A 41 2.41 17.65 -12.97
N GLN A 42 3.60 17.05 -13.09
CA GLN A 42 4.31 16.88 -14.35
C GLN A 42 4.15 15.45 -14.88
N PRO A 43 3.85 15.26 -16.18
CA PRO A 43 3.81 13.94 -16.79
C PRO A 43 5.21 13.47 -17.18
N TYR A 44 5.61 12.29 -16.69
CA TYR A 44 6.87 11.63 -17.03
C TYR A 44 6.64 10.39 -17.88
N TYR A 45 7.47 10.22 -18.90
CA TYR A 45 7.48 9.09 -19.83
C TYR A 45 8.84 8.37 -19.83
N GLY A 46 8.90 7.24 -20.52
CA GLY A 46 10.14 6.51 -20.76
C GLY A 46 10.72 5.93 -19.47
N ILE A 47 12.04 5.88 -19.42
CA ILE A 47 12.79 5.33 -18.28
C ILE A 47 12.54 6.11 -16.98
N ILE A 48 12.31 7.42 -17.07
CA ILE A 48 12.07 8.27 -15.91
C ILE A 48 10.76 7.88 -15.24
N GLY A 49 9.68 7.71 -16.01
CA GLY A 49 8.39 7.29 -15.44
C GLY A 49 8.42 5.85 -14.89
N LEU A 50 9.21 4.95 -15.48
CA LEU A 50 9.44 3.61 -14.90
C LEU A 50 10.11 3.71 -13.52
N ILE A 51 11.18 4.51 -13.40
CA ILE A 51 11.91 4.71 -12.14
C ILE A 51 10.96 5.30 -11.09
N ILE A 52 10.22 6.36 -11.43
CA ILE A 52 9.25 6.98 -10.51
C ILE A 52 8.23 5.93 -10.04
N SER A 53 7.73 5.09 -10.93
CA SER A 53 6.79 4.03 -10.57
C SER A 53 7.34 3.05 -9.53
N ILE A 54 8.61 2.64 -9.68
CA ILE A 54 9.27 1.72 -8.74
C ILE A 54 9.44 2.39 -7.37
N PHE A 55 9.83 3.67 -7.34
CA PHE A 55 9.96 4.43 -6.10
C PHE A 55 8.61 4.70 -5.40
N LEU A 56 7.50 4.74 -6.16
CA LEU A 56 6.16 4.91 -5.58
C LEU A 56 5.66 3.65 -4.85
N ILE A 57 6.16 2.46 -5.17
CA ILE A 57 5.76 1.19 -4.52
C ILE A 57 5.87 1.26 -2.99
N PRO A 58 7.06 1.53 -2.39
CA PRO A 58 7.18 1.59 -0.94
C PRO A 58 6.34 2.71 -0.33
N PHE A 59 6.14 3.82 -1.03
CA PHE A 59 5.35 4.95 -0.54
C PHE A 59 3.86 4.60 -0.45
N ILE A 60 3.26 4.10 -1.54
CA ILE A 60 1.86 3.67 -1.59
C ILE A 60 1.64 2.52 -0.58
N SER A 61 2.58 1.57 -0.52
CA SER A 61 2.51 0.45 0.41
C SER A 61 2.62 0.88 1.87
N LEU A 62 3.35 1.95 2.16
CA LEU A 62 3.41 2.53 3.50
C LEU A 62 2.07 3.15 3.87
N VAL A 63 1.46 3.95 2.98
CA VAL A 63 0.14 4.55 3.23
C VAL A 63 -0.92 3.47 3.46
N ILE A 64 -0.99 2.45 2.59
CA ILE A 64 -1.94 1.34 2.73
C ILE A 64 -1.62 0.52 3.99
N GLY A 65 -0.35 0.22 4.24
CA GLY A 65 0.09 -0.56 5.40
C GLY A 65 -0.23 0.13 6.71
N VAL A 66 0.00 1.44 6.82
CA VAL A 66 -0.29 2.23 8.03
C VAL A 66 -1.79 2.33 8.25
N THR A 67 -2.55 2.71 7.22
CA THR A 67 -4.01 2.83 7.33
C THR A 67 -4.67 1.49 7.67
N GLY A 68 -4.26 0.41 7.00
CA GLY A 68 -4.75 -0.94 7.29
C GLY A 68 -4.36 -1.41 8.69
N TRP A 69 -3.13 -1.14 9.13
CA TRP A 69 -2.68 -1.49 10.48
C TRP A 69 -3.46 -0.74 11.57
N LEU A 70 -3.67 0.56 11.40
CA LEU A 70 -4.49 1.36 12.33
C LEU A 70 -5.92 0.84 12.36
N PHE A 71 -6.54 0.66 11.20
CA PHE A 71 -7.93 0.21 11.10
C PHE A 71 -8.16 -1.16 11.77
N LEU A 72 -7.30 -2.14 11.48
CA LEU A 72 -7.44 -3.49 12.02
C LEU A 72 -7.19 -3.53 13.53
N ASN A 73 -6.14 -2.87 14.02
CA ASN A 73 -5.85 -2.87 15.46
C ASN A 73 -6.87 -2.04 16.25
N PHE A 74 -7.36 -0.94 15.69
CA PHE A 74 -8.46 -0.20 16.28
C PHE A 74 -9.73 -1.05 16.38
N GLY A 75 -10.04 -1.83 15.34
CA GLY A 75 -11.12 -2.81 15.35
C GLY A 75 -10.95 -3.86 16.46
N VAL A 76 -9.74 -4.38 16.67
CA VAL A 76 -9.44 -5.32 17.77
C VAL A 76 -9.62 -4.66 19.14
N VAL A 77 -9.18 -3.40 19.31
CA VAL A 77 -9.37 -2.65 20.56
C VAL A 77 -10.85 -2.45 20.86
N ILE A 78 -11.65 -2.00 19.90
CA ILE A 78 -13.10 -1.84 20.06
C ILE A 78 -13.75 -3.19 20.38
N TYR A 79 -13.42 -4.24 19.64
CA TYR A 79 -13.98 -5.57 19.86
C TYR A 79 -13.69 -6.07 21.28
N ASN A 80 -12.45 -5.91 21.75
CA ASN A 80 -12.07 -6.29 23.11
C ASN A 80 -12.75 -5.43 24.18
N ALA A 81 -12.92 -4.14 23.95
CA ALA A 81 -13.54 -3.22 24.91
C ALA A 81 -15.06 -3.45 25.06
N PHE A 82 -15.78 -3.67 23.97
CA PHE A 82 -17.24 -3.70 23.98
C PHE A 82 -17.86 -5.09 23.86
N MET A 83 -17.22 -6.00 23.11
CA MET A 83 -17.82 -7.30 22.78
C MET A 83 -17.29 -8.44 23.67
N LYS A 84 -16.15 -8.25 24.33
CA LYS A 84 -15.59 -9.25 25.25
C LYS A 84 -16.29 -9.28 26.63
N ILE A 85 -17.22 -8.36 26.91
CA ILE A 85 -18.02 -8.31 28.14
C ILE A 85 -19.16 -9.36 28.14
N LYS A 86 -19.44 -10.03 27.01
CA LYS A 86 -20.55 -11.00 26.87
C LYS A 86 -20.16 -12.48 26.93
N LYS A 87 -19.02 -12.83 27.51
CA LYS A 87 -18.66 -14.25 27.73
C LYS A 87 -18.24 -14.52 29.16
#